data_AF-A0A5C6BFB0-F1
#
_entry.id   AF-A0A5C6BFB0-F1
#
_cell.length_a   1.000
_cell.length_b   1.000
_cell.length_c   1.000
_cell.angle_alpha   90.00
_cell.angle_beta   90.00
_cell.angle_gamma   90.00
#
_symmetry.space_group_name_H-M   'P 1'
#
loop_
_entity.id
_entity.type
_entity.pdbx_description
1 polymer ?
#
loop_
_entity_poly.entity_id
_entity_poly.type
_entity_poly.pdbx_seq_one_letter_code
_entity_poly.pdbx_strand_id
1 'polypeptide(L)'
;MQPIVRSRVLPRISFRAMMLWTVVAALIAAIARAAGDGATFAKAVTFAVAMLGLFFLLAAGAFLLAWLTARFVIGEFDNSREGNPFAKDQLPPQLLKPREREQ
;
A
#
# COMPACT_ATOMS: atom_id res chain seq x y z
N MET A 1 68.59 38.73 15.38
CA MET A 1 67.39 38.14 14.73
C MET A 1 67.65 36.66 14.54
N GLN A 2 66.94 35.78 15.24
CA GLN A 2 67.15 34.33 15.13
C GLN A 2 66.33 33.77 13.95
N PRO A 3 66.90 32.90 13.11
CA PRO A 3 66.18 32.32 11.98
C PRO A 3 65.15 31.30 12.46
N ILE A 4 63.91 31.43 11.97
CA ILE A 4 62.82 30.49 12.24
C ILE A 4 63.16 29.16 11.55
N VAL A 5 63.66 28.19 12.31
CA VAL A 5 63.95 26.84 11.82
C VAL A 5 62.62 26.10 11.58
N ARG A 6 62.28 25.85 10.32
CA ARG A 6 61.11 25.01 9.96
C ARG A 6 61.34 23.58 10.45
N SER A 7 60.64 23.20 11.53
CA SER A 7 60.53 21.81 11.99
C SER A 7 60.07 20.92 10.83
N ARG A 8 60.87 19.88 10.53
CA ARG A 8 60.59 18.87 9.49
C ARG A 8 59.83 17.65 10.05
N VAL A 9 59.31 17.76 11.28
CA VAL A 9 58.79 16.59 12.03
C VAL A 9 57.27 16.47 11.98
N LEU A 10 56.56 17.44 11.38
CA LEU A 10 55.09 17.40 11.27
C LEU A 10 54.65 16.72 9.96
N PRO A 11 53.70 15.77 10.02
CA PRO A 11 53.17 15.10 8.84
C PRO A 11 52.64 16.12 7.83
N ARG A 12 53.12 16.04 6.58
CA ARG A 12 52.76 16.94 5.47
C ARG A 12 51.36 16.71 4.91
N ILE A 13 50.59 15.82 5.53
CA ILE A 13 49.23 15.52 5.09
C ILE A 13 48.36 16.67 5.58
N SER A 14 47.93 17.51 4.66
CA SER A 14 47.05 18.63 5.00
C SER A 14 45.75 18.09 5.62
N PHE A 15 45.22 18.82 6.61
CA PHE A 15 43.93 18.51 7.21
C PHE A 15 42.81 18.38 6.15
N ARG A 16 42.92 19.18 5.07
CA ARG A 16 42.03 19.11 3.90
C ARG A 16 42.11 17.77 3.17
N ALA A 17 43.32 17.19 3.02
CA ALA A 17 43.49 15.88 2.41
C ALA A 17 42.88 14.77 3.29
N MET A 18 43.06 14.83 4.61
CA MET A 18 42.42 13.88 5.53
C MET A 18 40.90 13.97 5.45
N MET A 19 40.33 15.18 5.48
CA MET A 19 38.89 15.40 5.34
C MET A 19 38.35 14.85 4.02
N LEU A 20 39.05 15.08 2.90
CA LEU A 20 38.67 14.54 1.60
C LEU A 20 38.61 13.00 1.64
N TRP A 21 39.64 12.35 2.20
CA TRP A 21 39.67 10.90 2.32
C TRP A 21 38.55 10.35 3.21
N THR A 22 38.24 11.03 4.32
CA THR A 22 37.12 10.64 5.19
C THR A 22 35.78 10.76 4.47
N VAL A 23 35.55 11.84 3.71
CA VAL A 23 34.31 12.03 2.94
C VAL A 23 34.16 10.94 1.87
N VAL A 24 35.23 10.63 1.14
CA VAL A 24 35.23 9.56 0.13
C VAL A 24 34.93 8.20 0.77
N ALA A 25 35.58 7.88 1.88
CA ALA A 25 35.32 6.63 2.61
C ALA A 25 33.88 6.55 3.14
N ALA A 26 33.34 7.65 3.67
CA ALA A 26 31.97 7.72 4.16
C ALA A 26 30.95 7.51 3.02
N LEU A 27 31.20 8.09 1.85
CA LEU A 27 30.35 7.92 0.67
C LEU A 27 30.33 6.46 0.20
N ILE A 28 31.50 5.83 0.10
CA ILE A 28 31.62 4.40 -0.28
C ILE A 28 30.89 3.52 0.74
N ALA A 29 31.06 3.77 2.04
CA ALA A 29 30.39 3.02 3.10
C ALA A 29 28.86 3.19 3.04
N ALA A 30 28.36 4.40 2.77
CA ALA A 30 26.94 4.66 2.61
C ALA A 30 26.34 3.89 1.40
N ILE A 31 27.05 3.88 0.27
CA ILE A 31 26.65 3.13 -0.93
C ILE A 31 26.66 1.63 -0.67
N ALA A 32 27.71 1.10 -0.04
CA ALA A 32 27.80 -0.32 0.30
C ALA A 32 26.69 -0.75 1.26
N ARG A 33 26.34 0.09 2.23
CA ARG A 33 25.22 -0.15 3.15
C ARG A 33 23.87 -0.12 2.43
N ALA A 34 23.64 0.86 1.56
CA ALA A 34 22.43 0.93 0.76
C ALA A 34 22.28 -0.29 -0.18
N ALA A 35 23.40 -0.79 -0.73
CA ALA A 35 23.43 -2.00 -1.53
C ALA A 35 23.10 -3.26 -0.70
N GLY A 36 23.61 -3.34 0.53
CA GLY A 36 23.28 -4.43 1.48
C GLY A 36 21.82 -4.40 1.95
N ASP A 37 21.30 -3.21 2.25
CA ASP A 37 19.91 -3.01 2.71
C ASP A 37 18.89 -3.15 1.57
N GLY A 38 19.31 -3.01 0.30
CA GLY A 38 18.46 -3.18 -0.87
C GLY A 38 17.82 -4.57 -0.94
N ALA A 39 18.53 -5.62 -0.49
CA ALA A 39 17.98 -6.97 -0.42
C ALA A 39 16.85 -7.09 0.62
N THR A 40 16.98 -6.40 1.76
CA THR A 40 15.96 -6.37 2.81
C THR A 40 14.72 -5.60 2.35
N PHE A 41 14.92 -4.45 1.69
CA PHE A 41 13.83 -3.68 1.10
C PHE A 41 13.10 -4.46 0.00
N ALA A 42 13.83 -5.10 -0.92
CA ALA A 42 13.24 -5.93 -1.97
C ALA A 42 12.40 -7.08 -1.39
N LYS A 43 12.89 -7.76 -0.34
CA LYS A 43 12.13 -8.81 0.34
C LYS A 43 10.84 -8.28 0.97
N ALA A 44 10.89 -7.12 1.63
CA ALA A 44 9.72 -6.50 2.24
C ALA A 44 8.66 -6.10 1.19
N VAL A 45 9.09 -5.51 0.07
CA VAL A 45 8.20 -5.14 -1.05
C VAL A 45 7.57 -6.38 -1.68
N THR A 46 8.37 -7.42 -1.97
CA THR A 46 7.86 -8.69 -2.52
C THR A 46 6.84 -9.31 -1.59
N PHE A 47 7.10 -9.33 -0.28
CA PHE A 47 6.16 -9.87 0.69
C PHE A 47 4.85 -9.05 0.74
N ALA A 48 4.94 -7.72 0.74
CA ALA A 48 3.77 -6.86 0.74
C ALA A 48 2.90 -7.06 -0.51
N VAL A 49 3.52 -7.10 -1.70
CA VAL A 49 2.82 -7.34 -2.97
C VAL A 49 2.20 -8.74 -3.01
N ALA A 50 2.94 -9.77 -2.56
CA ALA A 50 2.43 -11.14 -2.49
C ALA A 50 1.24 -11.26 -1.53
N MET A 51 1.31 -10.62 -0.36
CA MET A 51 0.24 -10.66 0.64
C MET A 51 -1.01 -9.91 0.15
N LEU A 52 -0.83 -8.78 -0.54
CA LEU A 52 -1.93 -8.06 -1.19
C LEU A 52 -2.59 -8.92 -2.29
N GLY A 53 -1.78 -9.57 -3.14
CA GLY A 53 -2.27 -10.48 -4.17
C GLY A 53 -3.05 -11.66 -3.59
N LEU A 54 -2.53 -12.28 -2.51
CA LEU A 54 -3.20 -13.36 -1.80
C LEU A 54 -4.54 -12.92 -1.22
N PHE A 55 -4.61 -11.72 -0.62
CA PHE A 55 -5.86 -11.16 -0.11
C PHE A 55 -6.93 -11.06 -1.20
N PHE A 56 -6.59 -10.49 -2.37
CA PHE A 56 -7.52 -10.40 -3.49
C PHE A 56 -7.95 -11.77 -4.03
N LEU A 57 -7.03 -12.73 -4.09
CA LEU A 57 -7.35 -14.11 -4.48
C LEU A 57 -8.35 -14.76 -3.52
N LEU A 58 -8.14 -14.62 -2.21
CA LEU A 58 -9.06 -15.15 -1.20
C LEU A 58 -10.42 -14.45 -1.26
N ALA A 59 -10.44 -13.13 -1.41
CA ALA A 59 -11.67 -12.36 -1.56
C ALA A 59 -12.45 -12.76 -2.82
N ALA A 60 -11.76 -12.93 -3.95
CA ALA A 60 -12.36 -13.41 -5.19
C ALA A 60 -12.90 -14.84 -5.03
N GLY A 61 -12.16 -15.74 -4.38
CA GLY A 61 -12.62 -17.09 -4.07
C GLY A 61 -13.88 -17.09 -3.21
N ALA A 62 -13.90 -16.31 -2.14
CA ALA A 62 -15.07 -16.15 -1.29
C ALA A 62 -16.27 -15.57 -2.05
N PHE A 63 -16.04 -14.57 -2.90
CA PHE A 63 -17.07 -13.99 -3.76
C PHE A 63 -17.64 -15.02 -4.74
N LEU A 64 -16.78 -15.79 -5.42
CA LEU A 64 -17.20 -16.81 -6.37
C LEU A 64 -18.00 -17.91 -5.67
N LEU A 65 -17.58 -18.34 -4.47
CA LEU A 65 -18.33 -19.28 -3.66
C LEU A 65 -19.71 -18.72 -3.30
N ALA A 66 -19.78 -17.49 -2.80
CA ALA A 66 -21.05 -16.84 -2.47
C ALA A 66 -21.97 -16.69 -3.68
N TRP A 67 -21.41 -16.32 -4.84
CA TRP A 67 -22.13 -16.20 -6.10
C TRP A 67 -22.67 -17.56 -6.57
N LEU A 68 -21.84 -18.61 -6.49
CA LEU A 68 -22.23 -19.96 -6.87
C LEU A 68 -23.35 -20.48 -5.95
N THR A 69 -23.23 -20.26 -4.64
CA THR A 69 -24.27 -20.57 -3.67
C THR A 69 -25.55 -19.81 -3.97
N ALA A 70 -25.48 -18.50 -4.27
CA ALA A 70 -26.65 -17.72 -4.65
C ALA A 70 -27.32 -18.29 -5.92
N ARG A 71 -26.52 -18.65 -6.94
CA ARG A 71 -27.06 -19.21 -8.19
C ARG A 71 -27.74 -20.56 -7.99
N PHE A 72 -27.18 -21.45 -7.16
CA PHE A 72 -27.74 -22.79 -6.96
C PHE A 72 -28.84 -22.87 -5.89
N VAL A 73 -28.75 -22.08 -4.82
CA VAL A 73 -29.71 -22.16 -3.69
C VAL A 73 -30.88 -21.23 -3.87
N ILE A 74 -30.65 -20.00 -4.35
CA ILE A 74 -31.70 -18.97 -4.49
C ILE A 74 -32.37 -19.07 -5.87
N GLY A 75 -31.66 -19.57 -6.88
CA GLY A 75 -32.20 -19.70 -8.25
C GLY A 75 -32.29 -18.36 -8.98
N GLU A 76 -33.12 -18.28 -10.03
CA GLU A 76 -33.44 -16.99 -10.65
C GLU A 76 -34.34 -16.16 -9.75
N PHE A 77 -33.93 -14.92 -9.48
CA PHE A 77 -34.71 -13.97 -8.71
C PHE A 77 -35.93 -13.55 -9.52
N ASP A 78 -37.07 -14.17 -9.22
CA ASP A 78 -38.35 -13.79 -9.80
C ASP A 78 -38.83 -12.47 -9.19
N ASN A 79 -38.59 -11.38 -9.92
CA ASN A 79 -39.00 -10.04 -9.52
C ASN A 79 -40.51 -9.81 -9.59
N SER A 80 -41.28 -10.75 -10.14
CA SER A 80 -42.76 -10.67 -10.21
C SER A 80 -43.45 -11.22 -8.96
N ARG A 81 -42.69 -11.75 -8.00
CA ARG A 81 -43.21 -12.40 -6.79
C ARG A 81 -43.88 -11.39 -5.84
N GLU A 82 -45.05 -11.74 -5.34
CA GLU A 82 -45.88 -10.93 -4.44
C GLU A 82 -45.10 -10.54 -3.17
N GLY A 83 -45.01 -9.23 -2.88
CA GLY A 83 -44.26 -8.71 -1.74
C GLY A 83 -42.87 -8.16 -2.07
N ASN A 84 -42.47 -8.18 -3.36
CA ASN A 84 -41.28 -7.45 -3.82
C ASN A 84 -41.56 -5.93 -3.83
N PRO A 85 -40.89 -5.12 -2.99
CA PRO A 85 -41.08 -3.67 -2.95
C PRO A 85 -40.59 -2.94 -4.22
N PHE A 86 -39.95 -3.65 -5.13
CA PHE A 86 -39.44 -3.16 -6.42
C PHE A 86 -40.08 -3.85 -7.63
N ALA A 87 -41.14 -4.64 -7.45
CA ALA A 87 -41.88 -5.22 -8.56
C ALA A 87 -42.52 -4.10 -9.41
N LYS A 88 -42.33 -4.15 -10.74
CA LYS A 88 -42.84 -3.12 -11.66
C LYS A 88 -44.35 -2.90 -11.56
N ASP A 89 -45.08 -3.96 -11.21
CA ASP A 89 -46.54 -3.98 -11.17
C ASP A 89 -47.10 -3.81 -9.75
N GLN A 90 -46.24 -3.69 -8.73
CA GLN A 90 -46.65 -3.47 -7.34
C GLN A 90 -46.19 -2.09 -6.87
N LEU A 91 -47.16 -1.24 -6.54
CA LEU A 91 -46.88 0.01 -5.84
C LEU A 91 -46.31 -0.34 -4.46
N PRO A 92 -45.22 0.31 -4.01
CA PRO A 92 -44.70 0.08 -2.68
C PRO A 92 -45.81 0.33 -1.65
N PRO A 93 -45.88 -0.48 -0.58
CA PRO A 93 -46.94 -0.36 0.41
C PRO A 93 -46.96 1.07 0.96
N GLN A 94 -48.10 1.73 0.78
CA GLN A 94 -48.23 3.15 1.09
C GLN A 94 -48.26 3.32 2.62
N LEU A 95 -47.13 3.72 3.21
CA LEU A 95 -46.98 3.92 4.66
C LEU A 95 -47.88 5.05 5.20
N LEU A 96 -48.24 6.00 4.35
CA LEU A 96 -49.03 7.18 4.70
C LEU A 96 -50.36 7.14 3.95
N LYS A 97 -51.47 7.24 4.70
CA LYS A 97 -52.79 7.39 4.10
C LYS A 97 -52.83 8.71 3.29
N PRO A 98 -53.38 8.72 2.06
CA PRO A 98 -53.49 9.94 1.27
C PRO A 98 -54.20 11.05 2.06
N ARG A 99 -53.66 12.27 2.02
CA ARG A 99 -54.33 13.43 2.65
C ARG A 99 -55.65 13.68 1.93
N GLU A 100 -56.72 13.79 2.69
CA GLU A 100 -58.03 14.22 2.17
C GLU A 100 -57.88 15.63 1.59
N ARG A 101 -58.47 15.87 0.43
CA ARG A 101 -58.49 17.22 -0.15
C ARG A 101 -59.34 18.09 0.77
N GLU A 102 -58.73 19.10 1.37
CA GLU A 102 -59.47 20.20 1.99
C GLU A 102 -60.40 20.78 0.92
N GLN A 103 -61.71 20.65 1.15
CA GLN A 103 -62.76 21.30 0.36
C GLN A 103 -63.01 22.70 0.90
#